data_AF-A0ABD6W4P3-F1
#
_entry.id   AF-A0ABD6W4P3-F1
#
_cell.length_a   1.000
_cell.length_b   1.000
_cell.length_c   1.000
_cell.angle_alpha   90.00
_cell.angle_beta   90.00
_cell.angle_gamma   90.00
#
_symmetry.space_group_name_H-M   'P 1'
#
loop_
_entity.id
_entity.type
_entity.pdbx_description
1 polymer ?
#
loop_
_entity_poly.entity_id
_entity_poly.type
_entity_poly.pdbx_seq_one_letter_code
_entity_poly.pdbx_strand_id
1 'polypeptide(L)' 'MKRIDLIYNGTAYTVANRSLAEFRTEVDTALAAPTPQWITVNYGEGRVNSALILVTPYTALTIITNDVDDATTETG' A
#
# COMPACT_ATOMS: atom_id res chain seq x y z
N MET A 1 -6.00 -5.14 14.90
CA MET A 1 -4.83 -5.34 14.00
C MET A 1 -5.07 -4.51 12.76
N LYS A 2 -4.18 -3.57 12.44
CA LYS A 2 -4.29 -2.78 11.22
C LYS A 2 -3.84 -3.64 10.03
N ARG A 3 -4.76 -3.88 9.10
CA ARG A 3 -4.53 -4.56 7.83
C ARG A 3 -4.97 -3.60 6.75
N ILE A 4 -4.09 -3.43 5.77
CA ILE A 4 -4.35 -2.64 4.58
C ILE A 4 -4.48 -3.62 3.44
N ASP A 5 -5.60 -3.61 2.75
CA ASP A 5 -5.81 -4.36 1.53
C ASP A 5 -5.40 -3.48 0.34
N LEU A 6 -4.76 -4.08 -0.65
CA LEU A 6 -4.19 -3.38 -1.80
C LEU A 6 -4.67 -4.06 -3.07
N ILE A 7 -5.04 -3.27 -4.08
CA ILE A 7 -5.22 -3.77 -5.44
C ILE A 7 -4.13 -3.17 -6.31
N TYR A 8 -3.27 -4.02 -6.85
CA TYR A 8 -2.21 -3.64 -7.76
C TYR A 8 -2.39 -4.39 -9.07
N ASN A 9 -2.61 -3.65 -10.16
CA ASN A 9 -2.89 -4.21 -11.50
C ASN A 9 -3.98 -5.30 -11.50
N GLY A 10 -5.05 -5.10 -10.73
CA GLY A 10 -6.16 -6.05 -10.58
C GLY A 10 -5.92 -7.23 -9.65
N THR A 11 -4.71 -7.36 -9.08
CA THR A 11 -4.39 -8.42 -8.11
C THR A 11 -4.45 -7.89 -6.68
N ALA A 12 -5.07 -8.67 -5.78
CA ALA A 12 -5.17 -8.33 -4.38
C ALA A 12 -3.90 -8.71 -3.61
N TYR A 13 -3.41 -7.76 -2.82
CA TYR A 13 -2.29 -7.90 -1.89
C TYR A 13 -2.71 -7.33 -0.53
N THR A 14 -1.91 -7.58 0.49
CA THR A 14 -2.17 -7.09 1.84
C THR A 14 -0.91 -6.59 2.50
N VAL A 15 -1.03 -5.60 3.38
CA VAL A 15 0.05 -5.15 4.25
C VAL A 15 -0.45 -5.26 5.68
N ALA A 16 0.35 -5.89 6.52
CA ALA A 16 0.09 -6.02 7.95
C ALA A 16 1.11 -5.18 8.72
N ASN A 17 0.74 -4.77 9.94
CA ASN A 17 1.65 -4.09 10.86
C ASN A 17 2.16 -2.71 10.38
N ARG A 18 1.36 -1.99 9.59
CA ARG A 18 1.61 -0.59 9.19
C ARG A 18 0.32 0.22 9.30
N SER A 19 0.45 1.52 9.55
CA SER A 19 -0.65 2.48 9.45
C SER A 19 -0.88 2.93 8.00
N LEU A 20 -2.08 3.46 7.70
CA LEU A 20 -2.38 4.03 6.38
C LEU A 20 -1.41 5.16 6.04
N ALA A 21 -1.22 6.11 6.96
CA ALA A 21 -0.33 7.25 6.78
C ALA A 21 1.12 6.84 6.47
N GLU A 22 1.68 5.87 7.20
CA GLU A 22 3.02 5.35 6.93
C GLU A 22 3.12 4.72 5.53
N PHE A 23 2.14 3.89 5.17
CA PHE A 23 2.14 3.21 3.87
C PHE A 23 1.94 4.20 2.71
N ARG A 24 1.06 5.20 2.86
CA ARG A 24 0.87 6.27 1.88
C ARG A 24 2.14 7.08 1.68
N THR A 25 2.79 7.48 2.77
CA THR A 25 4.07 8.21 2.72
C THR A 25 5.17 7.42 2.01
N GLU A 26 5.24 6.10 2.23
CA GLU A 26 6.19 5.21 1.54
C GLU A 26 5.92 5.13 0.04
N VAL A 27 4.64 5.01 -0.36
CA VAL A 27 4.23 5.03 -1.78
C VAL A 27 4.54 6.39 -2.42
N ASP A 28 4.23 7.49 -1.75
CA ASP A 28 4.51 8.84 -2.25
C ASP A 28 6.03 9.07 -2.42
N THR A 29 6.83 8.60 -1.46
CA THR A 29 8.30 8.63 -1.55
C THR A 29 8.81 7.78 -2.72
N ALA A 30 8.23 6.59 -2.92
CA ALA A 30 8.56 5.71 -4.02
C ALA A 30 8.19 6.30 -5.39
N LEU A 31 7.08 7.04 -5.47
CA LEU A 31 6.65 7.76 -6.68
C LEU A 31 7.51 8.99 -6.98
N ALA A 32 7.99 9.69 -5.95
CA ALA A 32 8.87 10.85 -6.09
C ALA A 32 10.32 10.47 -6.47
N ALA A 33 10.70 9.20 -6.28
CA ALA A 33 12.03 8.72 -6.63
C ALA A 33 12.28 8.75 -8.16
N PRO A 34 13.50 9.07 -8.61
CA PRO A 34 13.85 9.11 -10.03
C PRO A 34 13.84 7.72 -10.69
N THR A 35 13.84 6.65 -9.89
CA THR A 35 13.78 5.27 -10.36
C THR A 35 12.66 4.52 -9.63
N PRO A 36 11.97 3.58 -10.32
CA PRO A 36 10.96 2.73 -9.70
C PRO A 36 11.46 2.03 -8.43
N GLN A 37 10.64 2.03 -7.39
CA GLN A 37 10.96 1.42 -6.10
C GLN A 37 10.11 0.17 -5.84
N TRP A 38 10.71 -0.81 -5.19
CA TRP A 38 10.02 -2.03 -4.77
C TRP A 38 9.46 -1.88 -3.37
N ILE A 39 8.20 -2.24 -3.18
CA ILE A 39 7.57 -2.31 -1.86
C ILE A 39 7.23 -3.76 -1.55
N THR A 40 7.52 -4.17 -0.30
CA THR A 40 7.18 -5.50 0.20
C THR A 40 5.74 -5.51 0.68
N VAL A 41 4.95 -6.41 0.11
CA VAL A 41 3.56 -6.68 0.47
C VAL A 41 3.39 -8.17 0.75
N ASN A 42 2.25 -8.55 1.28
CA ASN A 42 1.87 -9.94 1.49
C ASN A 42 0.91 -10.39 0.38
N TYR A 43 1.05 -11.64 -0.04
CA TYR A 43 0.23 -12.29 -1.05
C TYR A 43 -0.30 -13.64 -0.53
N GLY A 44 -1.57 -13.91 -0.82
CA GLY A 44 -2.25 -15.17 -0.52
C GLY A 44 -3.22 -15.10 0.66
N GLU A 45 -4.33 -15.82 0.53
CA GLU A 45 -5.30 -16.05 1.61
C GLU A 45 -4.85 -17.24 2.46
N GLY A 46 -4.36 -16.98 3.68
CA GLY A 46 -4.08 -18.02 4.68
C GLY A 46 -2.62 -18.44 4.85
N ARG A 47 -1.71 -18.07 3.93
CA ARG A 47 -0.25 -18.14 4.13
C ARG A 47 0.36 -16.80 3.75
N VAL A 48 1.07 -16.18 4.68
CA VAL A 48 1.77 -14.92 4.44
C VAL A 48 2.96 -15.22 3.54
N ASN A 49 2.79 -15.07 2.23
CA ASN A 49 3.91 -15.05 1.29
C ASN A 49 4.31 -13.60 1.06
N SER A 50 5.58 -13.28 1.20
CA SER A 50 6.09 -11.96 0.82
C SER A 50 6.12 -11.85 -0.70
N ALA A 51 5.51 -10.79 -1.22
CA ALA A 51 5.57 -10.38 -2.62
C ALA A 51 6.17 -8.98 -2.71
N LEU A 52 6.77 -8.68 -3.86
CA LEU A 52 7.31 -7.36 -4.16
C LEU A 52 6.47 -6.76 -5.29
N ILE A 53 5.96 -5.55 -5.07
CA ILE A 53 5.28 -4.76 -6.11
C ILE A 53 6.17 -3.59 -6.52
N LEU A 54 6.18 -3.28 -7.80
CA LEU A 54 6.95 -2.16 -8.34
C LEU A 54 6.10 -0.90 -8.36
N VAL A 55 6.45 0.09 -7.56
CA VAL A 55 5.77 1.38 -7.60
C VAL A 55 6.29 2.17 -8.78
N THR A 56 5.36 2.51 -9.69
CA THR A 56 5.63 3.34 -10.86
C THR A 56 4.49 4.35 -11.04
N PRO A 57 4.75 5.52 -11.64
CA PRO A 57 3.69 6.51 -11.90
C PRO A 57 2.65 6.02 -12.92
N TYR A 58 2.90 4.92 -13.63
CA TYR A 58 2.03 4.37 -14.67
C TYR A 58 1.17 3.20 -14.19
N THR A 59 1.37 2.71 -12.96
CA THR A 59 0.60 1.58 -12.43
C THR A 59 -0.39 2.06 -11.38
N ALA A 60 -1.67 1.79 -11.62
CA ALA A 60 -2.70 2.08 -10.64
C ALA A 60 -2.53 1.18 -9.40
N LEU A 61 -2.51 1.82 -8.23
CA LEU A 61 -2.52 1.20 -6.92
C LEU A 61 -3.75 1.70 -6.16
N THR A 62 -4.61 0.78 -5.72
CA THR A 62 -5.73 1.09 -4.83
C THR A 62 -5.39 0.64 -3.42
N ILE A 63 -5.61 1.52 -2.45
CA ILE A 63 -5.42 1.24 -1.03
C ILE A 63 -6.80 1.16 -0.38
N ILE A 64 -7.09 0.05 0.30
CA ILE A 64 -8.35 -0.24 0.97
C ILE A 64 -8.02 -0.45 2.45
N THR A 65 -8.65 0.33 3.32
CA THR A 65 -8.49 0.19 4.76
C THR A 65 -9.82 0.39 5.46
N ASN A 66 -10.00 -0.31 6.58
CA ASN A 66 -11.13 -0.12 7.49
C ASN A 66 -10.78 0.85 8.65
N ASP A 67 -9.57 1.44 8.64
CA ASP A 67 -9.12 2.45 9.59
C ASP A 67 -9.77 3.81 9.20
N VAL A 68 -11.06 3.96 9.49
CA VAL A 68 -11.87 5.17 9.18
C VAL A 68 -11.35 6.42 9.93
N ASP A 69 -10.44 6.26 10.89
CA ASP A 69 -9.90 7.35 11.72
C ASP A 69 -8.89 8.28 11.00
N ASP A 70 -8.20 7.84 9.95
CA ASP A 70 -7.07 8.60 9.36
C ASP A 70 -7.50 9.57 8.23
N ALA A 71 -8.73 9.43 7.71
CA ALA A 71 -9.22 10.22 6.57
C ALA A 71 -9.75 11.63 6.95
N THR A 72 -9.73 12.00 8.24
CA THR A 72 -10.39 13.22 8.73
C THR A 72 -9.46 14.43 8.95
N THR A 73 -8.18 14.35 8.56
CA THR A 73 -7.20 15.45 8.78
C THR A 73 -6.54 15.93 7.49
N GLU A 74 -7.29 16.12 6.41
CA GLU A 74 -6.87 16.96 5.27
C GLU A 74 -8.04 17.86 4.82
N THR A 75 -8.62 18.65 5.72
CA THR A 75 -9.39 19.86 5.37
C THR A 75 -9.28 20.87 6.50
N GLY A 76 -8.47 21.92 6.30
CA GLY A 76 -8.29 23.04 7.24
C GLY A 76 -7.18 23.97 6.78
#